data_AF-A0A8C3KQ68-F1
#
_entry.id   AF-A0A8C3KQ68-F1
#
_cell.length_a   1.000
_cell.length_b   1.000
_cell.length_c   1.000
_cell.angle_alpha   90.00
_cell.angle_beta   90.00
_cell.angle_gamma   90.00
#
_symmetry.space_group_name_H-M   'P 1'
#
loop_
_entity.id
_entity.type
_entity.pdbx_description
1 polymer ?
#
loop_
_entity_poly.entity_id
_entity_poly.type
_entity_poly.pdbx_seq_one_letter_code
_entity_poly.pdbx_strand_id
1 'polypeptide(L)'
;MRLPLALLALAALGLAREAAEEEEAAAGRFTAAGRQRCRWALRWAAGAGELRVSCGPAAGGGTARSCAYRGEPRSCPAYGGRRRQFWKQILGRLRRRRPHPCAPGGPLSARLCGPDRAPPEAQLRLLPDPAGTPGPAEPPATAGTPDPLGPKHTGDHSHEHVPLRKPAPLGACGPTQPIGACP
;
A
#
# COMPACT_ATOMS: atom_id res chain seq x y z
N MET A 1 50.92 7.79 -36.34
CA MET A 1 50.00 7.73 -35.19
C MET A 1 48.67 8.40 -35.57
N ARG A 2 47.72 7.66 -36.16
CA ARG A 2 46.36 8.16 -36.44
C ARG A 2 45.39 7.04 -36.05
N LEU A 3 44.85 7.11 -34.83
CA LEU A 3 43.78 6.20 -34.43
C LEU A 3 42.55 6.45 -35.32
N PRO A 4 41.93 5.41 -35.91
CA PRO A 4 40.78 5.58 -36.77
C PRO A 4 39.57 6.01 -35.93
N LEU A 5 38.95 7.12 -36.35
CA LEU A 5 37.70 7.70 -35.81
C LEU A 5 36.53 6.69 -35.72
N ALA A 6 36.65 5.52 -36.32
CA ALA A 6 35.69 4.43 -36.23
C ALA A 6 35.49 3.89 -34.79
N LEU A 7 36.52 3.95 -33.92
CA LEU A 7 36.39 3.46 -32.54
C LEU A 7 35.59 4.40 -31.61
N LEU A 8 35.45 5.68 -31.96
CA LEU A 8 34.63 6.61 -31.17
C LEU A 8 33.12 6.48 -31.44
N ALA A 9 32.72 5.90 -32.58
CA ALA A 9 31.31 5.72 -32.91
C ALA A 9 30.66 4.53 -32.16
N LEU A 10 31.44 3.52 -31.77
CA LEU A 10 30.93 2.34 -31.07
C LEU A 10 30.61 2.57 -29.59
N ALA A 11 31.09 3.66 -28.99
CA ALA A 11 30.79 4.00 -27.60
C ALA A 11 29.40 4.64 -27.38
N ALA A 12 28.72 5.07 -28.44
CA ALA A 12 27.44 5.80 -28.31
C ALA A 12 26.20 4.89 -28.23
N LEU A 13 26.30 3.60 -28.59
CA LEU A 13 25.15 2.68 -28.54
C LEU A 13 24.94 1.97 -27.19
N GLY A 14 25.78 2.24 -26.18
CA GLY A 14 25.75 1.57 -24.89
C GLY A 14 25.00 2.28 -23.76
N LEU A 15 24.58 3.54 -23.94
CA LEU A 15 24.07 4.39 -22.83
C LEU A 15 22.58 4.76 -22.93
N ALA A 16 21.78 4.03 -23.71
CA ALA A 16 20.35 4.30 -23.86
C ALA A 16 19.43 3.12 -23.49
N ARG A 17 19.93 2.10 -22.75
CA ARG A 17 19.07 1.06 -22.15
C ARG A 17 18.69 1.31 -20.69
N GLU A 18 19.10 2.42 -20.09
CA GLU A 18 18.90 2.67 -18.65
C GLU A 18 17.93 3.81 -18.33
N ALA A 19 17.08 4.24 -19.29
CA ALA A 19 16.05 5.26 -19.03
C ALA A 19 14.70 5.04 -19.76
N ALA A 20 14.56 3.97 -20.55
CA ALA A 20 13.31 3.62 -21.25
C ALA A 20 12.60 2.38 -20.65
N GLU A 21 12.96 1.96 -19.44
CA GLU A 21 12.29 0.86 -18.70
C GLU A 21 11.21 1.41 -17.75
N GLU A 22 10.63 2.57 -18.05
CA GLU A 22 9.80 3.31 -17.08
C GLU A 22 8.29 3.02 -17.10
N GLU A 23 7.83 2.07 -17.90
CA GLU A 23 6.51 1.45 -17.72
C GLU A 23 6.50 0.03 -18.31
N GLU A 24 7.63 -0.66 -18.19
CA GLU A 24 7.78 -1.98 -18.78
C GLU A 24 6.97 -3.04 -18.00
N ALA A 25 6.36 -3.95 -18.74
CA ALA A 25 5.74 -5.13 -18.17
C ALA A 25 6.80 -5.96 -17.43
N ALA A 26 6.70 -6.04 -16.10
CA ALA A 26 7.60 -6.85 -15.28
C ALA A 26 6.92 -8.16 -14.88
N ALA A 27 7.67 -9.24 -14.75
CA ALA A 27 7.11 -10.51 -14.30
C ALA A 27 8.10 -11.29 -13.43
N GLY A 28 7.57 -12.24 -12.66
CA GLY A 28 8.41 -13.08 -11.82
C GLY A 28 7.65 -14.18 -11.10
N ARG A 29 8.34 -14.81 -10.14
CA ARG A 29 7.79 -15.92 -9.35
C ARG A 29 8.09 -15.71 -7.88
N PHE A 30 7.25 -16.26 -7.02
CA PHE A 30 7.50 -16.34 -5.58
C PHE A 30 6.80 -17.56 -4.99
N THR A 31 7.31 -18.02 -3.86
CA THR A 31 6.63 -19.03 -3.03
C THR A 31 5.84 -18.30 -1.98
N ALA A 32 4.51 -18.48 -1.97
CA ALA A 32 3.65 -17.86 -0.98
C ALA A 32 3.77 -18.55 0.38
N ALA A 33 3.20 -17.92 1.41
CA ALA A 33 3.33 -18.38 2.78
C ALA A 33 2.75 -19.80 3.03
N GLY A 34 1.79 -20.25 2.22
CA GLY A 34 1.26 -21.62 2.22
C GLY A 34 2.05 -22.61 1.34
N ARG A 35 3.30 -22.27 1.01
CA ARG A 35 4.21 -23.06 0.14
C ARG A 35 3.72 -23.27 -1.29
N GLN A 36 2.67 -22.57 -1.74
CA GLN A 36 2.26 -22.60 -3.13
C GLN A 36 3.20 -21.79 -4.04
N ARG A 37 3.51 -22.33 -5.21
CA ARG A 37 4.29 -21.63 -6.25
C ARG A 37 3.36 -20.66 -6.98
N CYS A 38 3.72 -19.38 -6.96
CA CYS A 38 2.98 -18.32 -7.63
C CYS A 38 3.85 -17.62 -8.67
N ARG A 39 3.22 -17.17 -9.75
CA ARG A 39 3.75 -16.24 -10.73
C ARG A 39 3.04 -14.90 -10.59
N TRP A 40 3.75 -13.83 -10.91
CA TRP A 40 3.18 -12.48 -10.96
C TRP A 40 3.59 -11.80 -12.25
N ALA A 41 2.72 -10.90 -12.73
CA ALA A 41 2.98 -10.04 -13.88
C ALA A 41 2.40 -8.65 -13.60
N LEU A 42 3.20 -7.63 -13.82
CA LEU A 42 2.81 -6.23 -13.78
C LEU A 42 2.42 -5.79 -15.18
N ARG A 43 1.27 -5.16 -15.29
CA ARG A 43 0.78 -4.49 -16.48
C ARG A 43 0.47 -3.05 -16.13
N TRP A 44 0.50 -2.20 -17.13
CA TRP A 44 0.10 -0.81 -17.00
C TRP A 44 -0.96 -0.51 -18.03
N ALA A 45 -1.99 0.21 -17.61
CA ALA A 45 -3.09 0.63 -18.47
C ALA A 45 -3.69 1.92 -17.95
N ALA A 46 -3.79 2.92 -18.81
CA ALA A 46 -4.40 4.22 -18.52
C ALA A 46 -3.85 4.86 -17.22
N GLY A 47 -2.53 4.86 -17.04
CA GLY A 47 -1.86 5.44 -15.86
C GLY A 47 -1.94 4.61 -14.58
N ALA A 48 -2.73 3.53 -14.57
CA ALA A 48 -2.84 2.60 -13.44
C ALA A 48 -1.93 1.37 -13.63
N GLY A 49 -1.36 0.89 -12.52
CA GLY A 49 -0.62 -0.36 -12.45
C GLY A 49 -1.52 -1.52 -12.03
N GLU A 50 -1.51 -2.60 -12.80
CA GLU A 50 -2.21 -3.86 -12.51
C GLU A 50 -1.22 -5.00 -12.24
N LEU A 51 -1.23 -5.54 -11.02
CA LEU A 51 -0.45 -6.70 -10.62
C LEU A 51 -1.31 -7.96 -10.68
N ARG A 52 -1.11 -8.78 -11.71
CA ARG A 52 -1.73 -10.11 -11.83
C ARG A 52 -0.94 -11.14 -11.06
N VAL A 53 -1.63 -12.02 -10.35
CA VAL A 53 -1.06 -13.11 -9.57
C VAL A 53 -1.76 -14.40 -9.96
N SER A 54 -0.99 -15.43 -10.29
CA SER A 54 -1.52 -16.79 -10.47
C SER A 54 -0.73 -17.76 -9.61
N CYS A 55 -1.42 -18.53 -8.79
CA CYS A 55 -0.84 -19.53 -7.93
C CYS A 55 -1.31 -20.92 -8.36
N GLY A 56 -0.38 -21.87 -8.37
CA GLY A 56 -0.71 -23.28 -8.47
C GLY A 56 -1.43 -23.80 -7.22
N PRO A 57 -1.89 -25.06 -7.26
CA PRO A 57 -2.44 -25.73 -6.08
C PRO A 57 -1.40 -25.80 -4.95
N ALA A 58 -1.87 -25.82 -3.70
CA ALA A 58 -1.00 -25.95 -2.54
C ALA A 58 -0.49 -27.39 -2.40
N ALA A 59 0.69 -27.56 -1.79
CA ALA A 59 1.21 -28.87 -1.46
C ALA A 59 0.32 -29.49 -0.37
N GLY A 60 -0.46 -30.52 -0.73
CA GLY A 60 -1.49 -31.11 0.13
C GLY A 60 -2.93 -30.99 -0.42
N GLY A 61 -3.10 -30.37 -1.59
CA GLY A 61 -4.40 -30.28 -2.27
C GLY A 61 -4.94 -28.85 -2.38
N GLY A 62 -5.98 -28.68 -3.20
CA GLY A 62 -6.65 -27.39 -3.45
C GLY A 62 -6.63 -26.96 -4.91
N THR A 63 -7.33 -25.87 -5.22
CA THR A 63 -7.47 -25.35 -6.59
C THR A 63 -6.40 -24.30 -6.92
N ALA A 64 -6.02 -24.24 -8.20
CA ALA A 64 -5.27 -23.11 -8.74
C ALA A 64 -6.11 -21.84 -8.61
N ARG A 65 -5.47 -20.71 -8.34
CA ARG A 65 -6.14 -19.43 -8.09
C ARG A 65 -5.44 -18.33 -8.87
N SER A 66 -6.23 -17.42 -9.43
CA SER A 66 -5.71 -16.20 -10.05
C SER A 66 -6.48 -15.00 -9.56
N CYS A 67 -5.80 -13.87 -9.42
CA CYS A 67 -6.40 -12.59 -9.03
C CYS A 67 -5.56 -11.44 -9.58
N ALA A 68 -6.13 -10.24 -9.57
CA ALA A 68 -5.47 -9.03 -9.98
C ALA A 68 -5.59 -7.95 -8.91
N TYR A 69 -4.56 -7.13 -8.78
CA TYR A 69 -4.57 -5.94 -7.95
C TYR A 69 -4.40 -4.71 -8.82
N ARG A 70 -5.13 -3.63 -8.53
CA ARG A 70 -5.05 -2.38 -9.28
C ARG A 70 -4.85 -1.18 -8.35
N GLY A 71 -4.10 -0.20 -8.83
CA GLY A 71 -3.89 1.10 -8.17
C GLY A 71 -3.08 2.03 -9.07
N GLU A 72 -2.71 3.18 -8.54
CA GLU A 72 -1.97 4.24 -9.23
C GLU A 72 -0.64 4.54 -8.53
N PRO A 73 0.40 3.70 -8.70
CA PRO A 73 1.68 3.89 -8.01
C PRO A 73 2.28 5.28 -8.20
N ARG A 74 2.02 5.93 -9.35
CA ARG A 74 2.51 7.28 -9.67
C ARG A 74 1.92 8.37 -8.78
N SER A 75 0.75 8.16 -8.19
CA SER A 75 0.12 9.11 -7.26
C SER A 75 0.87 9.20 -5.92
N CYS A 76 1.80 8.27 -5.66
CA CYS A 76 2.76 8.38 -4.56
C CYS A 76 3.99 9.21 -4.99
N PRO A 77 4.29 10.36 -4.35
CA PRO A 77 5.40 11.24 -4.74
C PRO A 77 6.77 10.54 -4.73
N ALA A 78 6.91 9.55 -3.85
CA ALA A 78 8.12 8.76 -3.68
C ALA A 78 8.35 7.71 -4.79
N TYR A 79 7.38 7.49 -5.68
CA TYR A 79 7.40 6.40 -6.65
C TYR A 79 8.45 6.58 -7.75
N GLY A 80 8.47 7.74 -8.42
CA GLY A 80 9.34 7.99 -9.59
C GLY A 80 10.82 7.68 -9.30
N GLY A 81 11.36 8.21 -8.21
CA GLY A 81 12.75 7.95 -7.80
C GLY A 81 13.01 6.58 -7.15
N ARG A 82 11.98 5.80 -6.81
CA ARG A 82 12.11 4.55 -6.02
C ARG A 82 11.26 3.39 -6.53
N ARG A 83 10.99 3.32 -7.84
CA ARG A 83 10.15 2.28 -8.49
C ARG A 83 10.52 0.85 -8.11
N ARG A 84 11.82 0.50 -8.20
CA ARG A 84 12.31 -0.85 -7.84
C ARG A 84 12.05 -1.19 -6.37
N GLN A 85 12.22 -0.22 -5.47
CA GLN A 85 11.95 -0.40 -4.04
C GLN A 85 10.45 -0.54 -3.74
N PHE A 86 9.61 0.23 -4.43
CA PHE A 86 8.15 0.12 -4.33
C PHE A 86 7.70 -1.31 -4.62
N TRP A 87 8.06 -1.86 -5.79
CA TRP A 87 7.64 -3.19 -6.18
C TRP A 87 8.20 -4.29 -5.29
N LYS A 88 9.46 -4.16 -4.83
CA LYS A 88 10.04 -5.07 -3.84
C LYS A 88 9.22 -5.13 -2.56
N GLN A 89 8.72 -3.99 -2.07
CA GLN A 89 7.89 -3.93 -0.87
C GLN A 89 6.51 -4.55 -1.09
N ILE A 90 5.86 -4.25 -2.22
CA ILE A 90 4.56 -4.83 -2.61
C ILE A 90 4.65 -6.36 -2.71
N LEU A 91 5.61 -6.89 -3.47
CA LEU A 91 5.80 -8.32 -3.64
C LEU A 91 6.17 -9.00 -2.32
N GLY A 92 6.95 -8.32 -1.47
CA GLY A 92 7.26 -8.79 -0.12
C GLY A 92 6.01 -8.93 0.76
N ARG A 93 5.06 -7.98 0.68
CA ARG A 93 3.77 -8.08 1.39
C ARG A 93 2.90 -9.20 0.82
N LEU A 94 2.80 -9.28 -0.51
CA LEU A 94 2.04 -10.33 -1.20
C LEU A 94 2.51 -11.73 -0.79
N ARG A 95 3.83 -11.94 -0.72
CA ARG A 95 4.43 -13.21 -0.27
C ARG A 95 4.04 -13.60 1.16
N ARG A 96 3.90 -12.60 2.05
CA ARG A 96 3.54 -12.80 3.46
C ARG A 96 2.04 -12.86 3.71
N ARG A 97 1.21 -12.58 2.70
CA ARG A 97 -0.25 -12.58 2.85
C ARG A 97 -0.76 -13.97 3.22
N ARG A 98 -1.67 -14.01 4.19
CA ARG A 98 -2.34 -15.22 4.69
C ARG A 98 -3.86 -15.11 4.45
N PRO A 99 -4.57 -16.21 4.21
CA PRO A 99 -4.07 -17.58 4.03
C PRO A 99 -3.36 -17.82 2.68
N HIS A 100 -3.69 -17.03 1.65
CA HIS A 100 -3.07 -17.09 0.34
C HIS A 100 -3.04 -15.71 -0.35
N PRO A 101 -2.27 -15.52 -1.44
CA PRO A 101 -2.13 -14.23 -2.10
C PRO A 101 -3.42 -13.65 -2.68
N CYS A 102 -4.42 -14.46 -3.03
CA CYS A 102 -5.71 -13.97 -3.55
C CYS A 102 -6.83 -13.87 -2.50
N ALA A 103 -6.50 -13.97 -1.20
CA ALA A 103 -7.52 -13.87 -0.16
C ALA A 103 -8.01 -12.41 -0.06
N PRO A 104 -9.28 -12.17 0.29
CA PRO A 104 -9.76 -10.81 0.58
C PRO A 104 -9.00 -10.19 1.76
N GLY A 105 -9.07 -8.86 1.88
CA GLY A 105 -8.38 -8.09 2.92
C GLY A 105 -7.72 -6.83 2.38
N GLY A 106 -6.98 -6.14 3.26
CA GLY A 106 -6.51 -4.78 3.03
C GLY A 106 -5.60 -4.58 1.80
N PRO A 107 -5.47 -3.32 1.35
CA PRO A 107 -4.65 -2.96 0.19
C PRO A 107 -3.16 -3.23 0.41
N LEU A 108 -2.45 -3.46 -0.69
CA LEU A 108 -1.00 -3.56 -0.71
C LEU A 108 -0.40 -2.17 -0.86
N SER A 109 0.21 -1.65 0.21
CA SER A 109 0.92 -0.37 0.19
C SER A 109 2.43 -0.53 0.33
N ALA A 110 3.21 0.24 -0.41
CA ALA A 110 4.63 0.37 -0.11
C ALA A 110 4.79 1.28 1.13
N ARG A 111 5.68 0.92 2.07
CA ARG A 111 5.99 1.76 3.25
C ARG A 111 6.50 3.14 2.85
N LEU A 112 7.15 3.25 1.70
CA LEU A 112 7.60 4.53 1.14
C LEU A 112 6.43 5.45 0.72
N CYS A 113 5.23 4.88 0.57
CA CYS A 113 3.96 5.56 0.29
C CYS A 113 3.03 5.45 1.50
N GLY A 114 3.57 5.68 2.71
CA GLY A 114 2.83 5.54 3.98
C GLY A 114 1.47 6.26 4.01
N PRO A 115 0.59 5.92 4.98
CA PRO A 115 -0.82 6.32 4.99
C PRO A 115 -1.04 7.84 4.91
N ASP A 116 -0.16 8.64 5.50
CA ASP A 116 -0.27 10.11 5.49
C ASP A 116 0.52 10.78 4.35
N ARG A 117 1.18 9.99 3.49
CA ARG A 117 2.14 10.48 2.47
C ARG A 117 1.69 10.25 1.04
N ALA A 118 0.75 9.33 0.83
CA ALA A 118 0.28 8.99 -0.49
C ALA A 118 -1.25 8.88 -0.46
N PRO A 119 -1.93 9.35 -1.51
CA PRO A 119 -3.37 9.26 -1.59
C PRO A 119 -3.79 7.78 -1.71
N PRO A 120 -5.02 7.43 -1.31
CA PRO A 120 -5.49 6.03 -1.26
C PRO A 120 -5.33 5.26 -2.58
N GLU A 121 -5.40 5.97 -3.71
CA GLU A 121 -5.27 5.45 -5.07
C GLU A 121 -3.87 4.87 -5.33
N ALA A 122 -2.83 5.35 -4.62
CA ALA A 122 -1.47 4.83 -4.75
C ALA A 122 -1.30 3.40 -4.21
N GLN A 123 -2.30 2.89 -3.50
CA GLN A 123 -2.30 1.56 -2.91
C GLN A 123 -2.93 0.56 -3.88
N LEU A 124 -2.39 -0.66 -3.93
CA LEU A 124 -2.91 -1.69 -4.82
C LEU A 124 -4.03 -2.48 -4.13
N ARG A 125 -5.26 -2.37 -4.64
CA ARG A 125 -6.45 -3.05 -4.14
C ARG A 125 -6.73 -4.31 -4.95
N LEU A 126 -7.15 -5.37 -4.27
CA LEU A 126 -7.58 -6.61 -4.93
C LEU A 126 -8.85 -6.30 -5.74
N LEU A 127 -8.86 -6.64 -7.03
CA LEU A 127 -10.05 -6.53 -7.85
C LEU A 127 -11.08 -7.59 -7.41
N PRO A 128 -12.36 -7.22 -7.33
CA PRO A 128 -13.42 -8.20 -7.11
C PRO A 128 -13.38 -9.25 -8.23
N ASP A 129 -13.55 -10.50 -7.84
CA ASP A 129 -13.68 -11.58 -8.81
C ASP A 129 -14.96 -11.33 -9.63
N PRO A 130 -14.95 -11.45 -10.96
CA PRO A 130 -16.17 -11.26 -11.76
C PRO A 130 -17.31 -12.21 -11.35
N ALA A 131 -17.03 -13.28 -10.59
CA ALA A 131 -18.02 -14.21 -10.06
C ALA A 131 -18.42 -13.98 -8.57
N GLY A 132 -17.97 -12.89 -7.91
CA GLY A 132 -18.18 -12.71 -6.47
C GLY A 132 -18.57 -11.29 -6.07
N THR A 133 -19.83 -11.15 -5.64
CA THR A 133 -20.53 -10.05 -4.94
C THR A 133 -19.70 -8.82 -4.57
N PRO A 134 -20.12 -7.60 -4.97
CA PRO A 134 -19.47 -6.37 -4.53
C PRO A 134 -19.57 -6.24 -3.00
N GLY A 135 -18.42 -6.33 -2.32
CA GLY A 135 -18.32 -5.87 -0.93
C GLY A 135 -18.57 -4.37 -0.86
N PRO A 136 -19.08 -3.84 0.27
CA PRO A 136 -19.45 -2.43 0.37
C PRO A 136 -18.27 -1.53 0.02
N ALA A 137 -18.40 -0.79 -1.08
CA ALA A 137 -17.56 0.35 -1.34
C ALA A 137 -17.87 1.37 -0.24
N GLU A 138 -16.96 1.53 0.73
CA GLU A 138 -17.00 2.69 1.61
C GLU A 138 -16.86 3.95 0.73
N PRO A 139 -17.86 4.85 0.74
CA PRO A 139 -17.75 6.10 0.01
C PRO A 139 -16.65 6.97 0.65
N PRO A 140 -15.87 7.72 -0.16
CA PRO A 140 -14.95 8.69 0.39
C PRO A 140 -15.75 9.77 1.13
N ALA A 141 -15.49 9.91 2.41
CA ALA A 141 -15.89 11.09 3.15
C ALA A 141 -15.22 12.32 2.51
N THR A 142 -16.03 13.33 2.18
CA THR A 142 -15.82 14.77 2.45
C THR A 142 -16.31 15.66 1.29
N ALA A 143 -17.45 16.33 1.49
CA ALA A 143 -17.75 17.69 1.01
C ALA A 143 -19.00 18.13 1.80
N GLY A 144 -19.04 19.15 2.65
CA GLY A 144 -18.36 20.43 2.57
C GLY A 144 -19.11 21.36 1.62
N THR A 145 -20.22 21.97 2.08
CA THR A 145 -20.83 23.18 1.48
C THR A 145 -21.84 23.81 2.44
N PRO A 146 -22.01 25.15 2.41
CA PRO A 146 -22.46 25.96 3.53
C PRO A 146 -23.98 26.07 3.66
N ASP A 147 -24.38 26.51 4.86
CA ASP A 147 -25.69 27.01 5.27
C ASP A 147 -26.42 27.83 4.19
N PRO A 148 -27.76 27.80 4.13
CA PRO A 148 -28.44 28.90 4.80
C PRO A 148 -29.85 28.62 5.39
N LEU A 149 -30.13 29.36 6.47
CA LEU A 149 -31.43 29.93 6.90
C LEU A 149 -32.44 29.00 7.63
N GLY A 150 -32.51 29.16 8.95
CA GLY A 150 -33.66 28.78 9.80
C GLY A 150 -33.52 29.33 11.24
N PRO A 151 -34.62 29.63 11.97
CA PRO A 151 -34.76 30.88 12.72
C PRO A 151 -34.40 30.85 14.23
N LYS A 152 -34.32 32.07 14.76
CA LYS A 152 -34.09 32.46 16.16
C LYS A 152 -34.88 31.63 17.19
N HIS A 153 -34.19 31.17 18.23
CA HIS A 153 -34.77 31.04 19.56
C HIS A 153 -33.84 31.64 20.62
N THR A 154 -34.35 32.70 21.22
CA THR A 154 -33.89 33.34 22.46
C THR A 154 -34.00 32.35 23.61
N GLY A 155 -32.93 32.23 24.39
CA GLY A 155 -32.87 31.42 25.60
C GLY A 155 -31.63 31.79 26.38
N ASP A 156 -31.71 32.93 27.05
CA ASP A 156 -30.85 33.35 28.16
C ASP A 156 -30.71 32.21 29.18
N HIS A 157 -29.49 31.89 29.62
CA HIS A 157 -29.15 31.58 31.02
C HIS A 157 -27.62 31.63 31.16
N SER A 158 -27.17 32.56 31.98
CA SER A 158 -25.79 32.84 32.33
C SER A 158 -25.19 31.82 33.31
N HIS A 159 -23.86 31.71 33.23
CA HIS A 159 -22.90 31.38 34.29
C HIS A 159 -22.97 29.99 34.96
N GLU A 160 -21.92 29.18 34.81
CA GLU A 160 -20.87 29.09 35.84
C GLU A 160 -19.58 28.47 35.28
N HIS A 161 -18.45 28.97 35.78
CA HIS A 161 -17.10 28.68 35.35
C HIS A 161 -16.37 28.04 36.54
N VAL A 162 -15.99 26.76 36.48
CA VAL A 162 -15.08 26.14 37.47
C VAL A 162 -14.21 25.06 36.79
N PRO A 163 -12.91 24.93 37.13
CA PRO A 163 -11.88 24.51 36.19
C PRO A 163 -11.40 23.05 36.32
N LEU A 164 -10.78 22.63 35.21
CA LEU A 164 -9.66 21.68 35.01
C LEU A 164 -9.14 20.91 36.24
N ARG A 165 -9.43 19.60 36.29
CA ARG A 165 -8.62 18.62 37.03
C ARG A 165 -7.79 17.78 36.06
N LYS A 166 -6.48 18.01 36.09
CA LYS A 166 -5.43 17.15 35.51
C LYS A 166 -5.57 15.72 36.06
N PRO A 167 -5.49 14.66 35.22
CA PRO A 167 -5.15 13.33 35.72
C PRO A 167 -3.66 13.28 36.09
N ALA A 168 -3.38 12.72 37.28
CA ALA A 168 -2.03 12.48 37.78
C ALA A 168 -1.30 11.40 36.95
N PRO A 169 0.03 11.48 36.81
CA PRO A 169 0.80 10.44 36.14
C PRO A 169 0.93 9.19 37.01
N LEU A 170 0.74 8.03 36.39
CA LEU A 170 1.05 6.71 36.93
C LEU A 170 2.54 6.67 37.32
N GLY A 171 2.80 6.58 38.63
CA GLY A 171 4.13 6.42 39.19
C GLY A 171 4.72 5.08 38.79
N ALA A 172 5.93 5.13 38.25
CA ALA A 172 6.77 3.99 37.92
C ALA A 172 7.22 3.25 39.19
N CYS A 173 7.09 1.93 39.20
CA CYS A 173 7.76 1.07 40.18
C CYS A 173 9.26 1.00 39.86
N GLY A 174 10.10 1.54 40.75
CA GLY A 174 11.55 1.43 40.67
C GLY A 174 12.07 0.04 41.12
N PRO A 175 13.27 -0.37 40.66
CA PRO A 175 13.81 -1.71 40.88
C PRO A 175 14.60 -1.78 42.18
N THR A 176 13.92 -1.93 43.31
CA THR A 176 14.48 -2.41 44.59
C THR A 176 13.34 -2.37 45.58
N GLN A 177 12.84 -3.55 45.98
CA GLN A 177 12.29 -3.93 47.30
C GLN A 177 11.66 -5.34 47.20
N PRO A 178 11.64 -6.11 48.31
CA PRO A 178 11.46 -7.57 48.32
C PRO A 178 10.01 -8.08 48.18
N ILE A 179 9.93 -9.37 47.86
CA ILE A 179 8.72 -10.14 47.53
C ILE A 179 7.79 -10.25 48.74
N GLY A 180 6.59 -9.66 48.63
CA GLY A 180 5.48 -9.98 49.52
C GLY A 180 4.71 -8.77 50.06
N ALA A 181 3.93 -8.12 49.19
CA ALA A 181 2.66 -7.44 49.53
C ALA A 181 2.20 -6.59 48.33
N CYS A 182 1.30 -7.13 47.51
CA CYS A 182 0.32 -6.34 46.76
C CYS A 182 -1.04 -6.99 47.03
N PRO A 183 -2.06 -6.23 47.45
CA PRO A 183 -3.42 -6.74 47.61
C PRO A 183 -4.06 -7.14 46.27
#